data_AF-C6X1A5-F1
#
_entry.id   AF-C6X1A5-F1
#
_cell.length_a   1.000
_cell.length_b   1.000
_cell.length_c   1.000
_cell.angle_alpha   90.00
_cell.angle_beta   90.00
_cell.angle_gamma   90.00
#
_symmetry.space_group_name_H-M   'P 1'
#
loop_
_entity.id
_entity.type
_entity.pdbx_description
1 polymer ?
#
loop_
_entity_poly.entity_id
_entity_poly.type
_entity_poly.pdbx_seq_one_letter_code
_entity_poly.pdbx_strand_id
1 'polypeptide(L)'
;MDKTPAHFNLYNVLKKNGFSTGFFYGGDAKFDKMDRFLTYSGVDRIVDQGSFGALYRKLPAINGDSWGYDDQSVFAKMLEVQKPDQKPYFNMLFTLSTHSPFLINRKDYYENLFKKTMSSGRLSKEQKEWSAKHKKQLTAVLNADDALRGFFTRYKQRPDFANTIFIITGDHSMPEILLQSKADRFHVPLLIYSPLLKESRRFSTTVSHFDVAPTLLAYYRNNYGLHTPKTVAWTTDGLKGAGDKLERGIPIMKSKDQLHNFIFGNYHLEENQLFQLKNLEEDPINDEEERSRVKAHFSNFKAMNAHFSSVKKLLPDSVTINFFKSAKKPAPTRP
;
A
#
# COMPACT_ATOMS: atom_id res chain seq x y z
N MET A 1 19.99 -12.72 -3.93
CA MET A 1 19.46 -13.97 -3.34
C MET A 1 18.68 -14.68 -4.43
N ASP A 2 19.00 -15.95 -4.71
CA ASP A 2 18.31 -16.72 -5.76
C ASP A 2 17.01 -17.37 -5.26
N LYS A 3 16.84 -17.45 -3.93
CA LYS A 3 15.64 -17.99 -3.28
C LYS A 3 15.09 -17.01 -2.26
N THR A 4 13.80 -16.70 -2.39
CA THR A 4 13.05 -15.92 -1.40
C THR A 4 12.90 -16.73 -0.10
N PRO A 5 13.26 -16.18 1.08
CA PRO A 5 13.10 -16.88 2.35
C PRO A 5 11.64 -17.24 2.64
N ALA A 6 11.42 -18.37 3.31
CA ALA A 6 10.09 -18.77 3.74
C ALA A 6 9.48 -17.72 4.70
N HIS A 7 8.28 -17.22 4.37
CA HIS A 7 7.57 -16.20 5.14
C HIS A 7 6.06 -16.18 4.83
N PHE A 8 5.29 -15.61 5.75
CA PHE A 8 3.85 -15.37 5.59
C PHE A 8 3.60 -14.00 4.99
N ASN A 9 2.68 -13.94 4.03
CA ASN A 9 2.18 -12.71 3.44
C ASN A 9 0.67 -12.83 3.17
N LEU A 10 0.00 -11.73 2.81
CA LEU A 10 -1.45 -11.72 2.63
C LEU A 10 -1.92 -12.76 1.60
N TYR A 11 -1.24 -12.87 0.46
CA TYR A 11 -1.61 -13.81 -0.60
C TYR A 11 -1.59 -15.26 -0.09
N ASN A 12 -0.47 -15.71 0.47
CA ASN A 12 -0.33 -17.11 0.84
C ASN A 12 -1.22 -17.51 2.03
N VAL A 13 -1.43 -16.61 3.01
CA VAL A 13 -2.32 -16.86 4.15
C VAL A 13 -3.79 -16.87 3.71
N LEU A 14 -4.23 -15.91 2.89
CA LEU A 14 -5.62 -15.86 2.41
C LEU A 14 -5.93 -17.03 1.47
N LYS A 15 -5.02 -17.37 0.55
CA LYS A 15 -5.17 -18.55 -0.33
C LYS A 15 -5.26 -19.85 0.46
N LYS A 16 -4.48 -19.99 1.54
CA LYS A 16 -4.58 -21.14 2.46
C LYS A 16 -5.97 -21.26 3.08
N ASN A 17 -6.67 -20.13 3.25
CA ASN A 17 -8.03 -20.02 3.78
C ASN A 17 -9.09 -19.92 2.66
N GLY A 18 -8.81 -20.43 1.46
CA GLY A 18 -9.81 -20.59 0.41
C GLY A 18 -10.11 -19.34 -0.42
N PHE A 19 -9.38 -18.24 -0.25
CA PHE A 19 -9.49 -17.08 -1.11
C PHE A 19 -8.85 -17.36 -2.48
N SER A 20 -9.48 -16.87 -3.55
CA SER A 20 -8.79 -16.68 -4.83
C SER A 20 -7.91 -15.43 -4.75
N THR A 21 -6.74 -15.43 -5.36
CA THR A 21 -5.78 -14.33 -5.26
C THR A 21 -5.37 -13.77 -6.62
N GLY A 22 -5.30 -12.44 -6.73
CA GLY A 22 -4.96 -11.76 -7.98
C GLY A 22 -4.07 -10.55 -7.80
N PHE A 23 -3.19 -10.33 -8.76
CA PHE A 23 -2.41 -9.11 -8.93
C PHE A 23 -2.68 -8.53 -10.32
N PHE A 24 -3.07 -7.26 -10.39
CA PHE A 24 -3.43 -6.57 -11.62
C PHE A 24 -2.54 -5.35 -11.80
N TYR A 25 -1.81 -5.30 -12.90
CA TYR A 25 -0.81 -4.28 -13.17
C TYR A 25 -0.74 -4.01 -14.68
N GLY A 26 -0.66 -2.74 -15.07
CA GLY A 26 -0.62 -2.35 -16.48
C GLY A 26 0.76 -2.50 -17.13
N GLY A 27 1.82 -2.71 -16.35
CA GLY A 27 3.20 -2.84 -16.81
C GLY A 27 3.69 -4.29 -16.78
N ASP A 28 4.98 -4.51 -17.06
CA ASP A 28 5.59 -5.84 -17.02
C ASP A 28 5.88 -6.28 -15.58
N ALA A 29 5.29 -7.39 -15.12
CA ALA A 29 5.51 -7.91 -13.78
C ALA A 29 6.95 -8.39 -13.54
N LYS A 30 7.76 -8.60 -14.58
CA LYS A 30 9.20 -8.88 -14.43
C LYS A 30 9.99 -7.67 -13.95
N PHE A 31 9.46 -6.45 -14.16
CA PHE A 31 10.06 -5.24 -13.62
C PHE A 31 10.19 -5.36 -12.09
N ASP A 32 11.36 -5.00 -11.58
CA ASP A 32 11.75 -5.15 -10.18
C ASP A 32 11.52 -6.56 -9.58
N LYS A 33 11.45 -7.59 -10.45
CA LYS A 33 11.23 -8.99 -10.07
C LYS A 33 9.93 -9.23 -9.28
N MET A 34 8.89 -8.42 -9.52
CA MET A 34 7.59 -8.60 -8.86
C MET A 34 7.00 -9.98 -9.13
N ASP A 35 7.12 -10.48 -10.37
CA ASP A 35 6.71 -11.82 -10.80
C ASP A 35 7.27 -12.93 -9.90
N ARG A 36 8.54 -12.83 -9.49
CA ARG A 36 9.19 -13.80 -8.60
C ARG A 36 8.54 -13.79 -7.23
N PHE A 37 8.27 -12.62 -6.67
CA PHE A 37 7.60 -12.49 -5.37
C PHE A 37 6.18 -13.02 -5.42
N LEU A 38 5.42 -12.68 -6.46
CA LEU A 38 4.02 -13.11 -6.65
C LEU A 38 3.93 -14.63 -6.85
N THR A 39 4.83 -15.20 -7.66
CA THR A 39 4.94 -16.65 -7.88
C THR A 39 5.29 -17.38 -6.58
N TYR A 40 6.30 -16.89 -5.85
CA TYR A 40 6.65 -17.43 -4.52
C TYR A 40 5.47 -17.35 -3.54
N SER A 41 4.72 -16.26 -3.57
CA SER A 41 3.54 -16.05 -2.70
C SER A 41 2.34 -16.90 -3.11
N GLY A 42 2.44 -17.63 -4.23
CA GLY A 42 1.40 -18.51 -4.74
C GLY A 42 0.17 -17.76 -5.24
N VAL A 43 0.32 -16.54 -5.76
CA VAL A 43 -0.80 -15.77 -6.35
C VAL A 43 -1.44 -16.57 -7.48
N ASP A 44 -2.78 -16.71 -7.49
CA ASP A 44 -3.48 -17.52 -8.50
C ASP A 44 -3.48 -16.87 -9.88
N ARG A 45 -3.55 -15.54 -9.95
CA ARG A 45 -3.59 -14.79 -11.21
C ARG A 45 -2.65 -13.60 -11.17
N ILE A 46 -1.67 -13.59 -12.06
CA ILE A 46 -0.82 -12.43 -12.33
C ILE A 46 -1.29 -11.87 -13.67
N VAL A 47 -1.93 -10.69 -13.64
CA VAL A 47 -2.45 -9.99 -14.81
C VAL A 47 -1.57 -8.77 -15.01
N ASP A 48 -0.63 -8.89 -15.93
CA ASP A 48 0.35 -7.87 -16.29
C ASP A 48 0.14 -7.36 -17.73
N GLN A 49 1.06 -6.54 -18.24
CA GLN A 49 1.02 -5.95 -19.57
C GLN A 49 0.68 -6.94 -20.70
N GLY A 50 1.11 -8.20 -20.61
CA GLY A 50 0.82 -9.22 -21.63
C GLY A 50 -0.65 -9.66 -21.69
N SER A 51 -1.43 -9.33 -20.66
CA SER A 51 -2.84 -9.74 -20.52
C SER A 51 -3.85 -8.75 -21.10
N PHE A 52 -3.39 -7.61 -21.61
CA PHE A 52 -4.24 -6.53 -22.11
C PHE A 52 -4.30 -6.54 -23.64
N GLY A 53 -5.52 -6.64 -24.19
CA GLY A 53 -5.77 -6.59 -25.64
C GLY A 53 -5.89 -5.18 -26.21
N ALA A 54 -6.22 -5.08 -27.50
CA ALA A 54 -6.31 -3.82 -28.26
C ALA A 54 -7.37 -2.83 -27.75
N LEU A 55 -8.35 -3.29 -26.98
CA LEU A 55 -9.41 -2.45 -26.41
C LEU A 55 -8.94 -1.63 -25.20
N TYR A 56 -7.78 -1.97 -24.64
CA TYR A 56 -7.18 -1.28 -23.50
C TYR A 56 -6.17 -0.24 -23.97
N ARG A 57 -5.99 0.81 -23.19
CA ARG A 57 -5.16 1.96 -23.59
C ARG A 57 -3.88 2.04 -22.79
N LYS A 58 -2.74 2.10 -23.49
CA LYS A 58 -1.44 2.41 -22.89
C LYS A 58 -1.32 3.90 -22.56
N LEU A 59 -0.54 4.22 -21.55
CA LEU A 59 -0.10 5.59 -21.28
C LEU A 59 0.76 6.08 -22.45
N PRO A 60 0.78 7.39 -22.73
CA PRO A 60 1.61 7.94 -23.80
C PRO A 60 3.09 7.58 -23.61
N ALA A 61 3.77 7.28 -24.71
CA ALA A 61 5.17 6.85 -24.71
C ALA A 61 6.14 8.04 -24.88
N ILE A 62 7.35 7.91 -24.33
CA ILE A 62 8.51 8.75 -24.66
C ILE A 62 9.52 7.86 -25.37
N ASN A 63 9.97 8.27 -26.56
CA ASN A 63 10.94 7.52 -27.36
C ASN A 63 10.53 6.07 -27.64
N GLY A 64 9.22 5.79 -27.71
CA GLY A 64 8.67 4.45 -27.90
C GLY A 64 8.38 3.68 -26.62
N ASP A 65 8.86 4.16 -25.47
CA ASP A 65 8.68 3.49 -24.17
C ASP A 65 7.50 4.06 -23.39
N SER A 66 6.59 3.18 -22.98
CA SER A 66 5.43 3.50 -22.15
C SER A 66 5.51 2.72 -20.85
N TRP A 67 5.07 3.33 -19.75
CA TRP A 67 4.94 2.67 -18.45
C TRP A 67 3.96 1.50 -18.43
N GLY A 68 3.06 1.41 -19.42
CA GLY A 68 2.08 0.34 -19.53
C GLY A 68 0.66 0.84 -19.76
N TYR A 69 -0.32 0.06 -19.37
CA TYR A 69 -1.75 0.39 -19.46
C TYR A 69 -2.20 1.38 -18.39
N ASP A 70 -3.09 2.30 -18.75
CA ASP A 70 -3.59 3.32 -17.84
C ASP A 70 -4.46 2.74 -16.70
N ASP A 71 -4.67 3.53 -15.65
CA ASP A 71 -5.35 3.05 -14.44
C ASP A 71 -6.80 2.61 -14.74
N GLN A 72 -7.48 3.31 -15.65
CA GLN A 72 -8.82 2.94 -16.12
C GLN A 72 -8.82 1.54 -16.75
N SER A 73 -7.80 1.23 -17.54
CA SER A 73 -7.59 -0.09 -18.15
C SER A 73 -7.32 -1.15 -17.09
N VAL A 74 -6.45 -0.90 -16.11
CA VAL A 74 -6.17 -1.83 -15.00
C VAL A 74 -7.45 -2.15 -14.21
N PHE A 75 -8.22 -1.13 -13.83
CA PHE A 75 -9.49 -1.33 -13.14
C PHE A 75 -10.53 -2.08 -13.99
N ALA A 76 -10.62 -1.76 -15.29
CA ALA A 76 -11.52 -2.46 -16.20
C ALA A 76 -11.13 -3.93 -16.37
N LYS A 77 -9.83 -4.23 -16.47
CA LYS A 77 -9.33 -5.59 -16.59
C LYS A 77 -9.61 -6.42 -15.34
N MET A 78 -9.52 -5.83 -14.15
CA MET A 78 -9.93 -6.52 -12.92
C MET A 78 -11.42 -6.90 -12.94
N LEU A 79 -12.29 -5.98 -13.35
CA LEU A 79 -13.74 -6.25 -13.49
C LEU A 79 -14.05 -7.29 -14.58
N GLU A 80 -13.24 -7.33 -15.64
CA GLU A 80 -13.32 -8.36 -16.68
C GLU A 80 -12.99 -9.75 -16.11
N VAL A 81 -11.85 -9.87 -15.43
CA VAL A 81 -11.28 -11.16 -15.00
C VAL A 81 -11.89 -11.68 -13.71
N GLN A 82 -12.04 -10.84 -12.68
CA GLN A 82 -12.66 -11.25 -11.41
C GLN A 82 -14.17 -11.11 -11.50
N LYS A 83 -14.88 -12.20 -11.77
CA LYS A 83 -16.34 -12.24 -11.64
C LYS A 83 -16.76 -12.42 -10.18
N PRO A 84 -17.96 -11.96 -9.78
CA PRO A 84 -18.52 -12.35 -8.50
C PRO A 84 -18.72 -13.87 -8.53
N ASP A 85 -17.99 -14.59 -7.68
CA ASP A 85 -18.15 -16.03 -7.52
C ASP A 85 -18.54 -16.34 -6.06
N GLN A 86 -18.74 -17.62 -5.71
CA GLN A 86 -19.05 -18.01 -4.33
C GLN A 86 -17.81 -17.98 -3.40
N LYS A 87 -16.60 -17.92 -3.94
CA LYS A 87 -15.36 -17.89 -3.16
C LYS A 87 -15.01 -16.45 -2.79
N PRO A 88 -14.42 -16.20 -1.61
CA PRO A 88 -13.85 -14.90 -1.35
C PRO A 88 -12.60 -14.70 -2.22
N TYR A 89 -12.20 -13.45 -2.44
CA TYR A 89 -10.99 -13.14 -3.18
C TYR A 89 -10.22 -11.96 -2.59
N PHE A 90 -8.92 -11.94 -2.88
CA PHE A 90 -8.03 -10.83 -2.57
C PHE A 90 -7.30 -10.42 -3.84
N ASN A 91 -7.57 -9.19 -4.30
CA ASN A 91 -6.93 -8.61 -5.47
C ASN A 91 -6.15 -7.35 -5.09
N MET A 92 -4.89 -7.28 -5.51
CA MET A 92 -4.11 -6.04 -5.49
C MET A 92 -4.11 -5.45 -6.89
N LEU A 93 -4.45 -4.16 -7.00
CA LEU A 93 -4.46 -3.43 -8.25
C LEU A 93 -3.39 -2.34 -8.15
N PHE A 94 -2.37 -2.44 -9.00
CA PHE A 94 -1.22 -1.54 -9.00
C PHE A 94 -1.31 -0.56 -10.17
N THR A 95 -1.51 0.71 -9.84
CA THR A 95 -1.70 1.83 -10.79
C THR A 95 -0.37 2.37 -11.31
N LEU A 96 -0.41 3.12 -12.41
CA LEU A 96 0.77 3.61 -13.13
C LEU A 96 0.70 5.10 -13.50
N SER A 97 -0.50 5.66 -13.63
CA SER A 97 -0.70 6.93 -14.33
C SER A 97 -0.15 8.15 -13.57
N THR A 98 0.19 7.98 -12.29
CA THR A 98 0.83 8.99 -11.44
C THR A 98 2.35 8.93 -11.43
N HIS A 99 2.96 8.07 -12.25
CA HIS A 99 4.42 7.97 -12.35
C HIS A 99 5.02 9.09 -13.20
N SER A 100 6.21 9.57 -12.81
CA SER A 100 6.98 10.54 -13.59
C SER A 100 7.27 10.00 -15.01
N PRO A 101 7.15 10.81 -16.09
CA PRO A 101 6.97 12.26 -16.11
C PRO A 101 5.50 12.72 -16.21
N PHE A 102 4.56 11.94 -15.64
CA PHE A 102 3.13 12.26 -15.51
C PHE A 102 2.40 12.34 -16.85
N LEU A 103 2.69 11.40 -17.74
CA LEU A 103 2.02 11.28 -19.03
C LEU A 103 0.72 10.50 -18.88
N ILE A 104 -0.40 11.14 -19.23
CA ILE A 104 -1.73 10.57 -19.12
C ILE A 104 -2.50 10.69 -20.44
N ASN A 105 -3.44 9.78 -20.64
CA ASN A 105 -4.42 9.89 -21.71
C ASN A 105 -5.41 11.02 -21.43
N ARG A 106 -6.06 11.57 -22.48
CA ARG A 106 -7.01 12.69 -22.37
C ARG A 106 -6.46 13.90 -21.60
N LYS A 107 -5.17 14.21 -21.79
CA LYS A 107 -4.46 15.31 -21.11
C LYS A 107 -5.26 16.62 -21.09
N ASP A 108 -5.80 17.05 -22.23
CA ASP A 108 -6.53 18.32 -22.33
C ASP A 108 -7.79 18.36 -21.44
N TYR A 109 -8.49 17.23 -21.31
CA TYR A 109 -9.64 17.11 -20.42
C TYR A 109 -9.24 17.35 -18.95
N TYR A 110 -8.18 16.67 -18.49
CA TYR A 110 -7.72 16.78 -17.11
C TYR A 110 -7.06 18.13 -16.83
N GLU A 111 -6.35 18.72 -17.79
CA GLU A 111 -5.83 20.08 -17.66
C GLU A 111 -6.95 21.12 -17.57
N ASN A 112 -8.05 20.93 -18.29
CA ASN A 112 -9.22 21.79 -18.17
C ASN A 112 -9.92 21.61 -16.81
N LEU A 113 -9.99 20.39 -16.28
CA LEU A 113 -10.49 20.15 -14.93
C LEU A 113 -9.61 20.81 -13.86
N PHE A 114 -8.29 20.75 -14.03
CA PHE A 114 -7.34 21.46 -13.18
C PHE A 114 -7.59 22.97 -13.21
N LYS A 115 -7.70 23.58 -14.39
CA LYS A 115 -8.02 25.02 -14.54
C LYS A 115 -9.35 25.39 -13.87
N LYS A 116 -10.39 24.56 -14.05
CA LYS A 116 -11.69 24.76 -13.40
C LYS A 116 -11.58 24.69 -11.87
N THR A 117 -10.75 23.80 -11.34
CA THR A 117 -10.49 23.71 -9.90
C THR A 117 -9.80 24.96 -9.39
N MET A 118 -8.79 25.46 -10.12
CA MET A 118 -8.06 26.69 -9.82
C MET A 118 -8.95 27.94 -9.80
N SER A 119 -10.00 27.99 -10.64
CA SER A 119 -10.96 29.09 -10.71
C SER A 119 -12.21 28.90 -9.83
N SER A 120 -12.35 27.77 -9.13
CA SER A 120 -13.58 27.40 -8.40
C SER A 120 -13.86 28.24 -7.13
N GLY A 121 -12.92 29.08 -6.70
CA GLY A 121 -12.99 29.81 -5.43
C GLY A 121 -12.73 28.96 -4.18
N ARG A 122 -12.51 27.63 -4.32
CA ARG A 122 -12.29 26.69 -3.20
C ARG A 122 -10.89 26.72 -2.60
N LEU A 123 -9.93 27.26 -3.34
CA LEU A 123 -8.52 27.27 -2.96
C LEU A 123 -8.11 28.66 -2.46
N SER A 124 -7.35 28.72 -1.38
CA SER A 124 -6.66 29.94 -0.94
C SER A 124 -5.67 30.43 -1.99
N LYS A 125 -5.19 31.67 -1.85
CA LYS A 125 -4.15 32.22 -2.76
C LYS A 125 -2.89 31.33 -2.75
N GLU A 126 -2.42 30.96 -1.57
CA GLU A 126 -1.24 30.09 -1.39
C GLU A 126 -1.44 28.71 -2.03
N GLN A 127 -2.61 28.10 -1.84
CA GLN A 127 -2.94 26.80 -2.44
C GLN A 127 -2.96 26.88 -3.97
N LYS A 128 -3.43 27.98 -4.56
CA LYS A 128 -3.37 28.20 -6.01
C LYS A 128 -1.92 28.33 -6.48
N GLU A 129 -1.12 29.15 -5.82
CA GLU A 129 0.29 29.35 -6.19
C GLU A 129 1.09 28.04 -6.11
N TRP A 130 0.88 27.26 -5.06
CA TRP A 130 1.47 25.93 -4.91
C TRP A 130 0.98 24.97 -6.00
N SER A 131 -0.33 24.90 -6.23
CA SER A 131 -0.91 24.01 -7.23
C SER A 131 -0.42 24.32 -8.65
N ALA A 132 -0.24 25.60 -8.97
CA ALA A 132 0.29 26.02 -10.27
C ALA A 132 1.70 25.48 -10.54
N LYS A 133 2.55 25.41 -9.50
CA LYS A 133 3.93 24.86 -9.58
C LYS A 133 3.94 23.35 -9.78
N HIS A 134 2.88 22.65 -9.36
CA HIS A 134 2.75 21.19 -9.42
C HIS A 134 1.64 20.72 -10.38
N LYS A 135 1.35 21.52 -11.42
CA LYS A 135 0.24 21.26 -12.36
C LYS A 135 0.29 19.85 -12.96
N LYS A 136 1.47 19.35 -13.37
CA LYS A 136 1.59 18.03 -14.03
C LYS A 136 1.20 16.89 -13.08
N GLN A 137 1.73 16.92 -11.87
CA GLN A 137 1.46 15.96 -10.80
C GLN A 137 -0.02 15.95 -10.45
N LEU A 138 -0.58 17.14 -10.16
CA LEU A 138 -1.98 17.27 -9.77
C LEU A 138 -2.94 16.91 -10.91
N THR A 139 -2.56 17.15 -12.17
CA THR A 139 -3.34 16.69 -13.33
C THR A 139 -3.36 15.17 -13.43
N ALA A 140 -2.24 14.50 -13.18
CA ALA A 140 -2.19 13.03 -13.12
C ALA A 140 -2.98 12.47 -11.93
N VAL A 141 -2.96 13.14 -10.77
CA VAL A 141 -3.80 12.79 -9.61
C VAL A 141 -5.28 12.92 -9.94
N LEU A 142 -5.71 13.97 -10.67
CA LEU A 142 -7.10 14.09 -11.15
C LEU A 142 -7.50 12.93 -12.08
N ASN A 143 -6.57 12.43 -12.90
CA ASN A 143 -6.81 11.24 -13.71
C ASN A 143 -6.97 9.97 -12.86
N ALA A 144 -6.12 9.78 -11.84
CA ALA A 144 -6.22 8.65 -10.92
C ALA A 144 -7.53 8.68 -10.11
N ASP A 145 -7.93 9.86 -9.61
CA ASP A 145 -9.22 10.07 -8.94
C ASP A 145 -10.41 9.73 -9.86
N ASP A 146 -10.37 10.17 -11.13
CA ASP A 146 -11.39 9.81 -12.11
C ASP A 146 -11.40 8.30 -12.42
N ALA A 147 -10.24 7.65 -12.47
CA ALA A 147 -10.13 6.20 -12.65
C ALA A 147 -10.78 5.44 -11.48
N LEU A 148 -10.51 5.85 -10.24
CA LEU A 148 -11.14 5.31 -9.03
C LEU A 148 -12.65 5.56 -9.03
N ARG A 149 -13.10 6.77 -9.38
CA ARG A 149 -14.52 7.10 -9.54
C ARG A 149 -15.19 6.14 -10.52
N GLY A 150 -14.62 5.98 -11.70
CA GLY A 150 -15.12 5.06 -12.71
C GLY A 150 -15.14 3.61 -12.21
N PHE A 151 -14.10 3.17 -11.51
CA PHE A 151 -14.04 1.85 -10.88
C PHE A 151 -15.18 1.64 -9.90
N PHE A 152 -15.36 2.53 -8.93
CA PHE A 152 -16.44 2.39 -7.94
C PHE A 152 -17.84 2.51 -8.54
N THR A 153 -18.05 3.36 -9.55
CA THR A 153 -19.34 3.44 -10.27
C THR A 153 -19.74 2.09 -10.85
N ARG A 154 -18.79 1.36 -11.46
CA ARG A 154 -19.04 0.02 -12.03
C ARG A 154 -19.10 -1.05 -10.96
N TYR A 155 -18.17 -1.03 -10.00
CA TYR A 155 -18.09 -2.07 -8.98
C TYR A 155 -19.32 -2.07 -8.06
N LYS A 156 -19.89 -0.90 -7.75
CA LYS A 156 -21.15 -0.76 -6.97
C LYS A 156 -22.34 -1.52 -7.56
N GLN A 157 -22.31 -1.83 -8.85
CA GLN A 157 -23.38 -2.57 -9.53
C GLN A 157 -23.27 -4.09 -9.31
N ARG A 158 -22.18 -4.58 -8.72
CA ARG A 158 -21.95 -6.01 -8.54
C ARG A 158 -22.61 -6.52 -7.26
N PRO A 159 -23.10 -7.78 -7.24
CA PRO A 159 -23.71 -8.38 -6.06
C PRO A 159 -22.73 -8.57 -4.90
N ASP A 160 -21.43 -8.64 -5.15
CA ASP A 160 -20.39 -8.75 -4.13
C ASP A 160 -20.01 -7.41 -3.49
N PHE A 161 -20.44 -6.26 -4.02
CA PHE A 161 -20.07 -4.93 -3.48
C PHE A 161 -20.40 -4.77 -1.99
N ALA A 162 -21.59 -5.22 -1.57
CA ALA A 162 -22.06 -5.14 -0.19
C ALA A 162 -21.14 -5.85 0.82
N ASN A 163 -20.26 -6.75 0.35
CA ASN A 163 -19.39 -7.58 1.15
C ASN A 163 -17.90 -7.40 0.82
N THR A 164 -17.52 -6.28 0.20
CA THR A 164 -16.13 -5.98 -0.17
C THR A 164 -15.51 -4.92 0.73
N ILE A 165 -14.28 -5.16 1.17
CA ILE A 165 -13.41 -4.18 1.82
C ILE A 165 -12.38 -3.69 0.80
N PHE A 166 -12.29 -2.38 0.62
CA PHE A 166 -11.31 -1.71 -0.22
C PHE A 166 -10.28 -1.01 0.67
N ILE A 167 -9.01 -1.27 0.40
CA ILE A 167 -7.87 -0.56 0.99
C ILE A 167 -7.21 0.22 -0.13
N ILE A 168 -7.17 1.54 -0.01
CA ILE A 168 -6.62 2.44 -1.03
C ILE A 168 -5.47 3.19 -0.38
N THR A 169 -4.27 3.06 -0.93
CA THR A 169 -3.07 3.72 -0.41
C THR A 169 -2.14 4.15 -1.53
N GLY A 170 -1.33 5.18 -1.27
CA GLY A 170 -0.17 5.48 -2.11
C GLY A 170 0.97 4.50 -1.78
N ASP A 171 1.81 4.17 -2.76
CA ASP A 171 3.01 3.36 -2.55
C ASP A 171 4.13 4.18 -1.89
N HIS A 172 4.35 5.41 -2.36
CA HIS A 172 5.27 6.39 -1.79
C HIS A 172 4.87 7.83 -2.16
N SER A 173 5.54 8.83 -1.57
CA SER A 173 5.34 10.24 -1.92
C SER A 173 5.96 10.57 -3.29
N MET A 174 5.47 11.64 -3.94
CA MET A 174 6.04 12.12 -5.20
C MET A 174 7.25 13.01 -4.89
N PRO A 175 8.49 12.63 -5.26
CA PRO A 175 9.67 13.44 -4.96
C PRO A 175 9.66 14.81 -5.67
N GLU A 176 8.89 14.97 -6.74
CA GLU A 176 8.73 16.23 -7.46
C GLU A 176 7.80 17.24 -6.76
N ILE A 177 7.09 16.83 -5.70
CA ILE A 177 6.31 17.73 -4.86
C ILE A 177 7.19 18.16 -3.68
N LEU A 178 7.28 19.46 -3.44
CA LEU A 178 8.08 20.00 -2.34
C LEU A 178 7.51 19.52 -1.00
N LEU A 179 8.34 18.87 -0.21
CA LEU A 179 7.99 18.39 1.13
C LEU A 179 7.93 19.57 2.12
N GLN A 180 6.98 19.57 3.05
CA GLN A 180 6.84 20.62 4.07
C GLN A 180 7.58 20.22 5.37
N SER A 181 7.63 18.94 5.68
CA SER A 181 8.43 18.32 6.74
C SER A 181 9.28 17.16 6.19
N LYS A 182 10.20 16.60 6.97
CA LYS A 182 10.93 15.37 6.58
C LYS A 182 10.02 14.15 6.72
N ALA A 183 9.12 14.13 7.69
CA ALA A 183 8.09 13.11 7.84
C ALA A 183 7.16 13.03 6.62
N ASP A 184 6.85 14.15 5.96
CA ASP A 184 6.00 14.20 4.75
C ASP A 184 6.53 13.32 3.62
N ARG A 185 7.86 13.11 3.58
CA ARG A 185 8.49 12.22 2.60
C ARG A 185 7.89 10.82 2.60
N PHE A 186 7.41 10.37 3.75
CA PHE A 186 6.94 9.01 3.97
C PHE A 186 5.42 8.92 4.12
N HIS A 187 4.74 10.06 4.12
CA HIS A 187 3.30 10.12 4.31
C HIS A 187 2.57 9.86 2.99
N VAL A 188 1.69 8.86 3.01
CA VAL A 188 0.78 8.50 1.92
C VAL A 188 -0.64 8.38 2.45
N PRO A 189 -1.67 8.61 1.62
CA PRO A 189 -3.04 8.40 2.06
C PRO A 189 -3.26 6.93 2.38
N LEU A 190 -4.04 6.62 3.43
CA LEU A 190 -4.57 5.28 3.69
C LEU A 190 -6.08 5.41 3.92
N LEU A 191 -6.87 4.91 2.97
CA LEU A 191 -8.32 4.91 3.04
C LEU A 191 -8.82 3.47 3.13
N ILE A 192 -9.73 3.23 4.07
CA ILE A 192 -10.48 1.98 4.17
C ILE A 192 -11.93 2.30 3.82
N TYR A 193 -12.43 1.69 2.77
CA TYR A 193 -13.81 1.87 2.31
C TYR A 193 -14.52 0.52 2.25
N SER A 194 -15.74 0.46 2.76
CA SER A 194 -16.63 -0.69 2.61
C SER A 194 -18.06 -0.26 2.92
N PRO A 195 -19.08 -0.79 2.22
CA PRO A 195 -20.48 -0.64 2.65
C PRO A 195 -20.77 -1.33 3.99
N LEU A 196 -19.85 -2.16 4.52
CA LEU A 196 -19.94 -2.74 5.86
C LEU A 196 -19.54 -1.78 6.99
N LEU A 197 -18.94 -0.63 6.66
CA LEU A 197 -18.58 0.37 7.68
C LEU A 197 -19.85 1.02 8.22
N LYS A 198 -20.02 0.96 9.56
CA LYS A 198 -21.18 1.55 10.26
C LYS A 198 -21.19 3.08 10.20
N GLU A 199 -20.01 3.68 10.17
CA GLU A 199 -19.82 5.13 10.14
C GLU A 199 -18.44 5.48 9.58
N SER A 200 -18.29 6.71 9.10
CA SER A 200 -16.99 7.26 8.70
C SER A 200 -16.19 7.67 9.94
N ARG A 201 -14.93 7.25 10.02
CA ARG A 201 -13.98 7.71 11.04
C ARG A 201 -12.65 8.11 10.42
N ARG A 202 -11.98 9.07 11.04
CA ARG A 202 -10.57 9.39 10.81
C ARG A 202 -9.78 8.91 12.04
N PHE A 203 -8.72 8.16 11.82
CA PHE A 203 -7.74 7.85 12.86
C PHE A 203 -6.51 8.73 12.66
N SER A 204 -5.96 9.25 13.76
CA SER A 204 -4.79 10.15 13.77
C SER A 204 -3.51 9.46 14.25
N THR A 205 -3.60 8.20 14.68
CA THR A 205 -2.46 7.41 15.11
C THR A 205 -1.52 7.17 13.92
N THR A 206 -0.23 7.40 14.13
CA THR A 206 0.81 7.11 13.13
C THR A 206 0.84 5.60 12.86
N VAL A 207 0.73 5.23 11.59
CA VAL A 207 0.74 3.85 11.10
C VAL A 207 1.58 3.76 9.83
N SER A 208 1.81 2.54 9.36
CA SER A 208 2.63 2.24 8.19
C SER A 208 2.00 1.17 7.31
N HIS A 209 2.58 0.94 6.13
CA HIS A 209 2.21 -0.21 5.29
C HIS A 209 2.40 -1.57 5.98
N PHE A 210 3.31 -1.66 6.96
CA PHE A 210 3.50 -2.89 7.74
C PHE A 210 2.28 -3.25 8.58
N ASP A 211 1.42 -2.28 8.88
CA ASP A 211 0.21 -2.48 9.69
C ASP A 211 -0.95 -3.07 8.89
N VAL A 212 -0.95 -2.97 7.55
CA VAL A 212 -2.09 -3.39 6.73
C VAL A 212 -2.33 -4.90 6.82
N ALA A 213 -1.29 -5.70 6.63
CA ALA A 213 -1.39 -7.17 6.66
C ALA A 213 -1.85 -7.72 8.02
N PRO A 214 -1.22 -7.36 9.17
CA PRO A 214 -1.68 -7.77 10.48
C PRO A 214 -3.12 -7.34 10.77
N THR A 215 -3.53 -6.14 10.35
CA THR A 215 -4.90 -5.66 10.56
C THR A 215 -5.91 -6.55 9.88
N LEU A 216 -5.72 -6.81 8.59
CA LEU A 216 -6.67 -7.62 7.82
C LEU A 216 -6.74 -9.04 8.37
N LEU A 217 -5.60 -9.65 8.69
CA LEU A 217 -5.58 -11.02 9.21
C LEU A 217 -6.16 -11.11 10.62
N ALA A 218 -5.93 -10.11 11.49
CA ALA A 218 -6.59 -10.02 12.79
C ALA A 218 -8.10 -9.83 12.66
N TYR A 219 -8.55 -8.94 11.76
CA TYR A 219 -9.96 -8.72 11.47
C TYR A 219 -10.66 -10.02 11.03
N TYR A 220 -10.09 -10.73 10.04
CA TYR A 220 -10.67 -11.98 9.55
C TYR A 220 -10.62 -13.11 10.60
N ARG A 221 -9.54 -13.20 11.37
CA ARG A 221 -9.44 -14.19 12.46
C ARG A 221 -10.54 -13.96 13.51
N ASN A 222 -10.69 -12.73 13.96
CA ASN A 222 -11.54 -12.40 15.10
C ASN A 222 -13.03 -12.40 14.74
N ASN A 223 -13.39 -12.04 13.51
CA ASN A 223 -14.79 -11.93 13.07
C ASN A 223 -15.28 -13.14 12.26
N TYR A 224 -14.37 -13.88 11.64
CA TYR A 224 -14.73 -14.91 10.66
C TYR A 224 -13.94 -16.22 10.82
N GLY A 225 -13.21 -16.39 11.92
CA GLY A 225 -12.52 -17.64 12.25
C GLY A 225 -11.39 -18.02 11.29
N LEU A 226 -10.84 -17.06 10.54
CA LEU A 226 -9.76 -17.29 9.58
C LEU A 226 -8.53 -17.89 10.29
N HIS A 227 -7.97 -18.96 9.73
CA HIS A 227 -6.80 -19.62 10.30
C HIS A 227 -5.53 -18.83 9.97
N THR A 228 -4.99 -18.13 10.96
CA THR A 228 -3.74 -17.36 10.84
C THR A 228 -2.56 -18.10 11.49
N PRO A 229 -1.32 -17.88 11.03
CA PRO A 229 -0.13 -18.37 11.71
C PRO A 229 -0.06 -17.84 13.15
N LYS A 230 0.40 -18.68 14.10
CA LYS A 230 0.60 -18.30 15.50
C LYS A 230 1.91 -17.53 15.73
N THR A 231 2.89 -17.73 14.84
CA THR A 231 4.21 -17.10 14.89
C THR A 231 4.47 -16.44 13.55
N VAL A 232 4.84 -15.16 13.56
CA VAL A 232 5.06 -14.34 12.36
C VAL A 232 6.35 -13.53 12.51
N ALA A 233 6.92 -13.11 11.38
CA ALA A 233 8.08 -12.21 11.32
C ALA A 233 7.68 -10.74 11.08
N TRP A 234 6.42 -10.38 11.34
CA TRP A 234 5.94 -9.01 11.16
C TRP A 234 6.55 -8.07 12.20
N THR A 235 6.84 -6.85 11.77
CA THR A 235 7.49 -5.82 12.58
C THR A 235 6.49 -4.95 13.33
N THR A 236 5.19 -5.06 13.03
CA THR A 236 4.12 -4.31 13.69
C THR A 236 2.92 -5.22 14.02
N ASP A 237 2.02 -4.73 14.88
CA ASP A 237 0.85 -5.47 15.38
C ASP A 237 -0.46 -5.09 14.68
N GLY A 238 -0.41 -4.24 13.65
CA GLY A 238 -1.58 -3.76 12.91
C GLY A 238 -2.02 -2.35 13.28
N LEU A 239 -3.02 -1.86 12.55
CA LEU A 239 -3.63 -0.56 12.73
C LEU A 239 -4.22 -0.47 14.13
N LYS A 240 -3.92 0.64 14.79
CA LYS A 240 -4.34 0.91 16.17
C LYS A 240 -5.40 2.01 16.20
N GLY A 241 -6.22 1.99 17.25
CA GLY A 241 -7.23 3.01 17.50
C GLY A 241 -6.60 4.34 17.91
N ALA A 242 -7.43 5.39 18.03
CA ALA A 242 -6.98 6.68 18.56
C ALA A 242 -6.57 6.53 20.04
N GLY A 243 -5.35 6.95 20.37
CA GLY A 243 -4.80 6.91 21.74
C GLY A 243 -4.00 5.64 22.07
N ASP A 244 -4.02 4.63 21.20
CA ASP A 244 -3.18 3.46 21.35
C ASP A 244 -1.71 3.81 21.07
N LYS A 245 -0.80 3.28 21.89
CA LYS A 245 0.64 3.48 21.70
C LYS A 245 1.19 2.51 20.66
N LEU A 246 2.12 2.99 19.84
CA LEU A 246 2.96 2.14 19.00
C LEU A 246 3.88 1.31 19.90
N GLU A 247 3.53 0.04 20.11
CA GLU A 247 4.33 -0.90 20.90
C GLU A 247 5.61 -1.35 20.16
N ARG A 248 5.58 -1.30 18.83
CA ARG A 248 6.73 -1.58 17.95
C ARG A 248 7.01 -0.37 17.08
N GLY A 249 8.28 -0.12 16.80
CA GLY A 249 8.68 1.02 15.97
C GLY A 249 8.58 0.73 14.47
N ILE A 250 8.45 1.80 13.69
CA ILE A 250 8.33 1.79 12.24
C ILE A 250 9.71 2.16 11.66
N PRO A 251 10.44 1.20 11.09
CA PRO A 251 11.69 1.47 10.40
C PRO A 251 11.41 2.07 9.02
N ILE A 252 12.12 3.14 8.68
CA ILE A 252 11.90 3.89 7.46
C ILE A 252 13.22 4.01 6.68
N MET A 253 13.17 3.59 5.42
CA MET A 253 14.28 3.74 4.48
C MET A 253 14.15 5.07 3.74
N LYS A 254 15.20 5.90 3.78
CA LYS A 254 15.24 7.16 3.01
C LYS A 254 15.47 6.88 1.53
N SER A 255 16.31 5.89 1.24
CA SER A 255 16.63 5.37 -0.09
C SER A 255 16.89 3.85 0.01
N LYS A 256 17.19 3.18 -1.11
CA LYS A 256 17.12 1.70 -1.26
C LYS A 256 17.88 0.89 -0.20
N ASP A 257 18.92 1.44 0.42
CA ASP A 257 19.76 0.78 1.42
C ASP A 257 19.98 1.63 2.69
N GLN A 258 19.34 2.79 2.78
CA GLN A 258 19.59 3.78 3.83
C GLN A 258 18.54 3.73 4.94
N LEU A 259 18.79 2.87 5.92
CA LEU A 259 17.97 2.72 7.13
C LEU A 259 18.44 3.68 8.24
N HIS A 260 18.13 4.97 8.07
CA HIS A 260 18.48 6.04 9.00
C HIS A 260 17.30 6.61 9.79
N ASN A 261 16.07 6.24 9.43
CA ASN A 261 14.85 6.80 10.01
C ASN A 261 14.10 5.73 10.81
N PHE A 262 13.59 6.10 11.98
CA PHE A 262 12.83 5.22 12.84
C PHE A 262 11.77 6.00 13.61
N ILE A 263 10.51 5.55 13.56
CA ILE A 263 9.43 6.12 14.36
C ILE A 263 9.12 5.18 15.52
N PHE A 264 9.02 5.71 16.73
CA PHE A 264 8.57 4.95 17.90
C PHE A 264 7.76 5.85 18.83
N GLY A 265 6.52 5.45 19.15
CA GLY A 265 5.56 6.33 19.81
C GLY A 265 5.31 7.59 18.98
N ASN A 266 5.44 8.75 19.61
CA ASN A 266 5.32 10.06 18.95
C ASN A 266 6.69 10.66 18.61
N TYR A 267 7.71 9.83 18.41
CA TYR A 267 9.06 10.30 18.13
C TYR A 267 9.56 9.77 16.81
N HIS A 268 10.19 10.64 16.03
CA HIS A 268 10.93 10.31 14.82
C HIS A 268 12.41 10.54 15.06
N LEU A 269 13.23 9.51 14.87
CA LEU A 269 14.68 9.60 14.89
C LEU A 269 15.18 9.56 13.45
N GLU A 270 15.79 10.65 12.99
CA GLU A 270 16.59 10.67 11.75
C GLU A 270 18.07 10.79 12.12
N GLU A 271 18.84 9.76 11.78
CA GLU A 271 20.24 9.63 12.17
C GLU A 271 20.43 9.75 13.69
N ASN A 272 20.82 10.93 14.17
CA ASN A 272 21.02 11.24 15.58
C ASN A 272 20.08 12.33 16.12
N GLN A 273 19.30 12.98 15.26
CA GLN A 273 18.36 14.02 15.66
C GLN A 273 17.02 13.40 16.01
N LEU A 274 16.50 13.75 17.19
CA LEU A 274 15.17 13.37 17.62
C LEU A 274 14.17 14.47 17.26
N PHE A 275 13.01 14.07 16.76
CA PHE A 275 11.89 14.93 16.46
C PHE A 275 10.65 14.45 17.23
N GLN A 276 9.86 15.38 17.75
CA GLN A 276 8.54 15.08 18.28
C GLN A 276 7.51 15.17 17.16
N LEU A 277 6.74 14.10 16.96
CA LEU A 277 5.66 14.03 15.99
C LEU A 277 4.36 14.52 16.62
N LYS A 278 3.70 15.48 15.95
CA LYS A 278 2.37 15.95 16.32
C LYS A 278 1.59 16.26 15.07
N ASN A 279 0.46 15.58 14.86
CA ASN A 279 -0.40 15.79 13.68
C ASN A 279 0.34 15.71 12.33
N LEU A 280 1.32 14.81 12.23
CA LEU A 280 2.20 14.63 11.05
C LEU A 280 3.22 15.76 10.82
N GLU A 281 3.24 16.77 11.68
CA GLU A 281 4.34 17.74 11.77
C GLU A 281 5.40 17.18 12.71
N GLU A 282 6.64 17.66 12.54
CA GLU A 282 7.77 17.25 13.35
C GLU A 282 8.61 18.45 13.78
N ASP A 283 8.89 18.54 15.08
CA ASP A 283 9.74 19.58 15.65
C ASP A 283 11.00 18.94 16.24
N PRO A 284 12.21 19.46 15.97
CA PRO A 284 13.41 18.93 16.59
C PRO A 284 13.35 19.17 18.11
N ILE A 285 13.66 18.12 18.88
CA ILE A 285 13.73 18.19 20.33
C ILE A 285 15.09 17.72 20.85
N ASN A 286 15.48 18.21 22.03
CA ASN A 286 16.68 17.77 22.72
C ASN A 286 16.30 17.06 24.03
N ASP A 287 15.83 15.82 23.88
CA ASP A 287 15.49 14.91 24.97
C ASP A 287 16.40 13.67 24.88
N GLU A 288 17.41 13.60 25.74
CA GLU A 288 18.39 12.51 25.71
C GLU A 288 17.80 11.16 26.13
N GLU A 289 16.84 11.18 27.07
CA GLU A 289 16.22 9.97 27.58
C GLU A 289 15.40 9.30 26.49
N GLU A 290 14.49 10.05 25.86
CA GLU A 290 13.68 9.55 24.75
C GLU A 290 14.56 9.24 23.52
N ARG A 291 15.60 10.03 23.26
CA ARG A 291 16.54 9.73 22.16
C ARG A 291 17.21 8.39 22.37
N SER A 292 17.70 8.12 23.58
CA SER A 292 18.32 6.85 23.95
C SER A 292 17.34 5.69 23.84
N ARG A 293 16.10 5.89 24.29
CA ARG A 293 15.00 4.91 24.19
C ARG A 293 14.69 4.55 22.74
N VAL A 294 14.45 5.54 21.89
CA VAL A 294 14.16 5.33 20.46
C VAL A 294 15.36 4.69 19.74
N LYS A 295 16.60 5.12 20.05
CA LYS A 295 17.83 4.50 19.52
C LYS A 295 17.99 3.04 19.92
N ALA A 296 17.61 2.66 21.14
CA ALA A 296 17.66 1.27 21.60
C ALA A 296 16.71 0.38 20.79
N HIS A 297 15.47 0.83 20.60
CA HIS A 297 14.50 0.14 19.73
C HIS A 297 14.99 0.02 18.28
N PHE A 298 15.58 1.09 17.75
CA PHE A 298 16.11 1.07 16.38
C PHE A 298 17.31 0.13 16.24
N SER A 299 18.22 0.14 17.21
CA SER A 299 19.38 -0.76 17.26
C SER A 299 18.95 -2.23 17.33
N ASN A 300 17.91 -2.54 18.11
CA ASN A 300 17.33 -3.88 18.15
C ASN A 300 16.78 -4.30 16.78
N PHE A 301 16.03 -3.43 16.09
CA PHE A 301 15.56 -3.71 14.73
C PHE A 301 16.72 -3.95 13.74
N LYS A 302 17.78 -3.13 13.81
CA LYS A 302 19.00 -3.30 12.99
C LYS A 302 19.71 -4.62 13.30
N ALA A 303 19.80 -5.02 14.56
CA ALA A 303 20.39 -6.29 14.96
C ALA A 303 19.60 -7.49 14.40
N MET A 304 18.26 -7.44 14.42
CA MET A 304 17.41 -8.46 13.80
C MET A 304 17.65 -8.57 12.29
N ASN A 305 17.76 -7.44 11.57
CA ASN A 305 18.09 -7.44 10.14
C ASN A 305 19.49 -7.95 9.83
N ALA A 306 20.48 -7.61 10.67
CA ALA A 306 21.84 -8.11 10.54
C ALA A 306 21.88 -9.64 10.74
N HIS A 307 21.14 -10.15 11.73
CA HIS A 307 20.98 -11.58 11.94
C HIS A 307 20.29 -12.25 10.74
N PHE A 308 19.18 -11.69 10.23
CA PHE A 308 18.55 -12.19 9.02
C PHE A 308 19.52 -12.22 7.82
N SER A 309 20.35 -11.19 7.66
CA SER A 309 21.30 -11.10 6.55
C SER A 309 22.37 -12.20 6.60
N SER A 310 22.76 -12.65 7.80
CA SER A 310 23.72 -13.75 7.97
C SER A 310 23.07 -15.13 7.79
N VAL A 311 21.88 -15.37 8.37
CA VAL A 311 21.24 -16.70 8.37
C VAL A 311 20.31 -16.92 7.17
N LYS A 312 19.86 -15.83 6.51
CA LYS A 312 18.91 -15.82 5.38
C LYS A 312 17.59 -16.55 5.66
N LYS A 313 17.17 -16.58 6.93
CA LYS A 313 15.93 -17.20 7.42
C LYS A 313 15.18 -16.20 8.31
N LEU A 314 13.89 -16.00 8.02
CA LEU A 314 13.01 -15.12 8.80
C LEU A 314 12.34 -15.85 9.97
N LEU A 315 12.06 -17.14 9.78
CA LEU A 315 11.38 -18.01 10.73
C LEU A 315 11.99 -19.42 10.65
N PRO A 316 11.87 -20.24 11.72
CA PRO A 316 12.13 -21.67 11.60
C PRO A 316 11.24 -22.29 10.51
N ASP A 317 11.83 -23.15 9.67
CA ASP A 317 11.12 -23.76 8.54
C ASP A 317 9.87 -24.54 9.00
N SER A 318 9.93 -25.15 10.18
CA SER A 318 8.80 -25.86 10.80
C SER A 318 7.56 -24.97 10.99
N VAL A 319 7.73 -23.68 11.29
CA VAL A 319 6.60 -22.75 11.48
C VAL A 319 5.81 -22.58 10.19
N THR A 320 6.50 -22.33 9.08
CA THR A 320 5.85 -22.13 7.77
C THR A 320 5.35 -23.45 7.19
N ILE A 321 6.16 -24.51 7.25
CA ILE A 321 5.81 -25.83 6.74
C ILE A 321 4.57 -26.38 7.46
N ASN A 322 4.53 -26.34 8.79
CA ASN A 322 3.39 -26.90 9.55
C ASN A 322 2.10 -26.14 9.26
N PHE A 323 2.17 -24.80 9.12
CA PHE A 323 1.01 -24.01 8.76
C PHE A 323 0.48 -24.37 7.35
N PHE A 324 1.36 -24.51 6.36
CA PHE A 324 0.91 -24.83 5.00
C PHE A 324 0.52 -26.31 4.81
N LYS A 325 1.08 -27.24 5.59
CA LYS A 325 0.70 -28.66 5.61
C LYS A 325 -0.59 -28.97 6.37
N SER A 326 -1.04 -28.10 7.28
CA SER A 326 -2.27 -28.31 8.02
C SER A 326 -3.48 -28.48 7.08
N ALA A 327 -4.59 -29.04 7.55
CA ALA A 327 -5.79 -29.13 6.72
C ALA A 327 -6.23 -27.72 6.27
N LYS A 328 -6.59 -27.56 4.99
CA LYS A 328 -7.23 -26.33 4.53
C LYS A 328 -8.54 -26.17 5.29
N LYS A 329 -8.75 -24.99 5.88
CA LYS A 329 -10.07 -24.63 6.39
C LYS A 329 -10.91 -24.07 5.25
N PRO A 330 -12.23 -24.30 5.24
CA PRO A 330 -13.11 -23.63 4.30
C PRO A 330 -12.99 -22.12 4.45
N ALA A 331 -13.21 -21.41 3.35
CA ALA A 331 -13.26 -19.96 3.39
C ALA A 331 -14.36 -19.52 4.37
N PRO A 332 -14.19 -18.37 5.05
CA PRO A 332 -15.24 -17.90 5.92
C PRO A 332 -16.53 -17.65 5.15
N THR A 333 -17.66 -18.04 5.74
CA THR A 333 -18.97 -17.82 5.14
C THR A 333 -19.28 -16.33 5.12
N ARG A 334 -19.92 -15.87 4.03
CA ARG A 334 -20.47 -14.52 3.98
C ARG A 334 -21.48 -14.35 5.12
N PRO A 335 -21.51 -13.18 5.78
CA PRO A 335 -22.55 -12.87 6.75
C PRO A 335 -23.94 -12.89 6.11
#